data_AF-A0AAU8XUZ9-F1
#
_entry.id   AF-A0AAU8XUZ9-F1
#
_cell.length_a   1.000
_cell.length_b   1.000
_cell.length_c   1.000
_cell.angle_alpha   90.00
_cell.angle_beta   90.00
_cell.angle_gamma   90.00
#
_symmetry.space_group_name_H-M   'P 1'
#
loop_
_entity.id
_entity.type
_entity.pdbx_description
1 polymer ?
#
loop_
_entity_poly.entity_id
_entity_poly.type
_entity_poly.pdbx_seq_one_letter_code
_entity_poly.pdbx_strand_id
1 'polypeptide(L)'
;MTNDKLVLNISKINILPDSTRLKYGQDERGKQVDVTIIGNDGSTAYDLTGKKIIFSEIKDGGKIIIDDEISHFIRTADNDKIGKFTYVFVDQTYQQSGEAHFEFTTDIEHVDTTINFDISIVNSAQLKPDNTSYVSSLIALEAHYRATIANTETQTQNLINSLTDKINQAISNGQRDVANQLTDMRNQLQAIQNRENGLIQNWTADFNTRKADFDKLKSDWQEQSKSISDSYQAKINEINTQAQSQHDQIQTAADQQLQANKSASDAELAKIRSDAQTQHDQIEKAKNDAIAEITSQRDAAISQANADFKLKIDAFQKDYDAWKSTTLADFTKQLADIKTNISNDQSTLKDFDKQLDYTKQELADMAKQLDSLDFTKFVTGDQFKEAMAKKASGLKVRGLRGDYVMAVDTTTSNIDGTPAGNGSGLIDSTVLAGVMQTISDAILGKNHYTKAEVDNLLKGVKDQLQPLIEQIGDLQTENNNLKNVNTQLQQQNDNLQKQVTKLTPVHVTSEADVAKQDAFWVIVDD
;
A
#
# COMPACT_ATOMS: atom_id res chain seq x y z
N MET A 1 -47.94 87.99 -134.02
CA MET A 1 -46.78 88.80 -134.44
C MET A 1 -45.67 87.81 -134.75
N THR A 2 -44.97 87.99 -135.86
CA THR A 2 -43.82 87.12 -136.19
C THR A 2 -42.69 87.47 -135.23
N ASN A 3 -42.04 86.48 -134.60
CA ASN A 3 -40.87 86.70 -133.75
C ASN A 3 -39.75 87.37 -134.56
N ASP A 4 -38.93 88.18 -133.89
CA ASP A 4 -37.71 88.68 -134.51
C ASP A 4 -36.78 87.50 -134.79
N LYS A 5 -36.02 87.59 -135.88
CA LYS A 5 -35.10 86.52 -136.30
C LYS A 5 -33.69 87.02 -136.19
N LEU A 6 -32.85 86.22 -135.55
CA LEU A 6 -31.44 86.52 -135.35
C LEU A 6 -30.62 85.35 -135.89
N VAL A 7 -29.72 85.63 -136.82
CA VAL A 7 -28.79 84.64 -137.35
C VAL A 7 -27.40 85.04 -136.89
N LEU A 8 -26.75 84.19 -136.10
CA LEU A 8 -25.46 84.48 -135.49
C LEU A 8 -24.43 83.44 -135.87
N ASN A 9 -23.20 83.87 -136.10
CA ASN A 9 -22.06 82.97 -136.28
C ASN A 9 -21.37 82.72 -134.93
N ILE A 10 -20.68 81.59 -134.78
CA ILE A 10 -19.72 81.39 -133.68
C ILE A 10 -18.53 82.35 -133.85
N SER A 11 -18.07 82.96 -132.76
CA SER A 11 -17.12 84.08 -132.67
C SER A 11 -15.67 83.78 -133.13
N LYS A 12 -15.40 82.57 -133.66
CA LYS A 12 -14.06 82.16 -134.11
C LYS A 12 -13.71 82.63 -135.52
N ILE A 13 -14.65 83.22 -136.28
CA ILE A 13 -14.41 83.79 -137.61
C ILE A 13 -14.57 85.31 -137.61
N ASN A 14 -13.59 86.02 -138.15
CA ASN A 14 -13.64 87.46 -138.42
C ASN A 14 -14.48 87.74 -139.69
N ILE A 15 -15.78 87.42 -139.63
CA ILE A 15 -16.78 87.88 -140.60
C ILE A 15 -17.29 89.23 -140.08
N LEU A 16 -17.55 90.19 -140.97
CA LEU A 16 -18.23 91.44 -140.58
C LEU A 16 -19.47 91.10 -139.74
N PRO A 17 -19.65 91.72 -138.56
CA PRO A 17 -20.80 91.43 -137.71
C PRO A 17 -22.07 91.60 -138.55
N ASP A 18 -22.91 90.57 -138.55
CA ASP A 18 -24.22 90.69 -139.16
C ASP A 18 -24.93 91.85 -138.45
N SER A 19 -25.29 92.88 -139.21
CA SER A 19 -25.78 94.18 -138.71
C SER A 19 -27.18 94.12 -138.06
N THR A 20 -27.54 92.96 -137.51
CA THR A 20 -28.85 92.70 -136.93
C THR A 20 -28.91 93.33 -135.54
N ARG A 21 -29.52 94.51 -135.50
CA ARG A 21 -29.79 95.27 -134.29
C ARG A 21 -31.24 95.02 -133.86
N LEU A 22 -31.43 94.47 -132.68
CA LEU A 22 -32.75 94.34 -132.09
C LEU A 22 -33.14 95.67 -131.43
N LYS A 23 -34.38 96.10 -131.60
CA LYS A 23 -34.85 97.38 -131.07
C LYS A 23 -36.16 97.20 -130.30
N TYR A 24 -36.11 97.43 -129.00
CA TYR A 24 -37.23 97.25 -128.07
C TYR A 24 -37.52 98.52 -127.26
N GLY A 25 -38.74 98.64 -126.74
CA GLY A 25 -39.12 99.68 -125.79
C GLY A 25 -38.81 99.29 -124.34
N GLN A 26 -38.54 100.28 -123.47
CA GLN A 26 -38.28 100.03 -122.05
C GLN A 26 -39.49 99.47 -121.27
N ASP A 27 -40.69 99.53 -121.84
CA ASP A 27 -41.97 99.02 -121.34
C ASP A 27 -42.38 97.68 -121.97
N GLU A 28 -41.64 97.19 -122.97
CA GLU A 28 -41.87 95.87 -123.54
C GLU A 28 -41.29 94.78 -122.62
N ARG A 29 -41.94 93.62 -122.50
CA ARG A 29 -41.44 92.47 -121.73
C ARG A 29 -41.73 91.17 -122.47
N GLY A 30 -40.91 90.14 -122.25
CA GLY A 30 -41.12 88.79 -122.77
C GLY A 30 -41.10 88.66 -124.29
N LYS A 31 -40.41 89.56 -125.01
CA LYS A 31 -40.15 89.41 -126.44
C LYS A 31 -39.34 88.15 -126.68
N GLN A 32 -39.67 87.49 -127.77
CA GLN A 32 -39.03 86.26 -128.19
C GLN A 32 -38.26 86.52 -129.48
N VAL A 33 -37.03 86.02 -129.52
CA VAL A 33 -36.18 86.05 -130.71
C VAL A 33 -35.91 84.61 -131.15
N ASP A 34 -36.21 84.32 -132.41
CA ASP A 34 -35.87 83.04 -133.04
C ASP A 34 -34.42 83.13 -133.51
N VAL A 35 -33.54 82.39 -132.84
CA VAL A 35 -32.10 82.40 -133.06
C VAL A 35 -31.70 81.20 -133.91
N THR A 36 -30.89 81.44 -134.94
CA THR A 36 -30.20 80.41 -135.72
C THR A 36 -28.70 80.62 -135.62
N ILE A 37 -27.97 79.59 -135.21
CA ILE A 37 -26.52 79.60 -135.04
C ILE A 37 -25.86 78.89 -136.20
N ILE A 38 -24.94 79.58 -136.85
CA ILE A 38 -24.10 79.07 -137.92
C ILE A 38 -22.71 78.76 -137.37
N GLY A 39 -22.17 77.62 -137.78
CA GLY A 39 -20.87 77.11 -137.33
C GLY A 39 -19.68 77.88 -137.89
N ASN A 40 -18.48 77.43 -137.53
CA ASN A 40 -17.19 78.08 -137.85
C ASN A 40 -16.79 78.04 -139.34
N ASP A 41 -17.60 77.48 -140.23
CA ASP A 41 -17.38 77.52 -141.68
C ASP A 41 -18.26 78.58 -142.37
N GLY A 42 -19.05 79.34 -141.60
CA GLY A 42 -19.94 80.40 -142.09
C GLY A 42 -21.10 79.91 -142.95
N SER A 43 -21.37 78.59 -143.03
CA SER A 43 -22.42 78.04 -143.91
C SER A 43 -23.17 76.83 -143.36
N THR A 44 -22.59 76.04 -142.45
CA THR A 44 -23.28 74.92 -141.79
C THR A 44 -23.97 75.35 -140.51
N ALA A 45 -25.07 74.69 -140.17
CA ALA A 45 -25.75 74.89 -138.90
C ALA A 45 -24.88 74.37 -137.74
N TYR A 46 -24.79 75.12 -136.64
CA TYR A 46 -24.03 74.72 -135.47
C TYR A 46 -24.84 73.75 -134.59
N ASP A 47 -24.33 72.54 -134.33
CA ASP A 47 -25.03 71.55 -133.51
C ASP A 47 -24.98 71.92 -132.01
N LEU A 48 -26.15 72.18 -131.43
CA LEU A 48 -26.33 72.54 -130.02
C LEU A 48 -26.61 71.33 -129.12
N THR A 49 -26.61 70.10 -129.65
CA THR A 49 -26.92 68.88 -128.90
C THR A 49 -26.01 68.73 -127.67
N GLY A 50 -26.61 68.58 -126.50
CA GLY A 50 -25.88 68.41 -125.23
C GLY A 50 -25.19 69.67 -124.69
N LYS A 51 -25.42 70.85 -125.29
CA LYS A 51 -24.88 72.13 -124.82
C LYS A 51 -25.92 72.93 -124.05
N LYS A 52 -25.51 73.48 -122.91
CA LYS A 52 -26.23 74.54 -122.20
C LYS A 52 -25.99 75.86 -122.92
N ILE A 53 -27.03 76.69 -123.01
CA ILE A 53 -26.96 78.02 -123.61
C ILE A 53 -27.09 79.01 -122.47
N ILE A 54 -26.21 79.99 -122.44
CA ILE A 54 -26.25 81.10 -121.50
C ILE A 54 -26.40 82.36 -122.34
N PHE A 55 -27.38 83.19 -122.01
CA PHE A 55 -27.49 84.52 -122.56
C PHE A 55 -26.68 85.48 -121.70
N SER A 56 -25.83 86.27 -122.35
CA SER A 56 -25.00 87.25 -121.69
C SER A 56 -25.19 88.60 -122.38
N GLU A 57 -25.43 89.64 -121.59
CA GLU A 57 -25.56 90.99 -122.10
C GLU A 57 -24.84 91.97 -121.19
N ILE A 58 -23.96 92.77 -121.79
CA ILE A 58 -23.28 93.88 -121.13
C ILE A 58 -24.02 95.16 -121.52
N LYS A 59 -24.70 95.76 -120.54
CA LYS A 59 -25.39 97.04 -120.71
C LYS A 59 -24.38 98.16 -120.89
N ASP A 60 -24.76 99.20 -121.63
CA ASP A 60 -23.96 100.43 -121.79
C ASP A 60 -23.58 101.08 -120.43
N GLY A 61 -24.35 100.81 -119.38
CA GLY A 61 -24.09 101.26 -118.00
C GLY A 61 -23.14 100.36 -117.20
N GLY A 62 -22.54 99.34 -117.81
CA GLY A 62 -21.60 98.40 -117.18
C GLY A 62 -22.24 97.30 -116.34
N LYS A 63 -23.58 97.21 -116.30
CA LYS A 63 -24.28 96.07 -115.68
C LYS A 63 -24.22 94.86 -116.60
N ILE A 64 -24.03 93.69 -116.04
CA ILE A 64 -23.99 92.42 -116.77
C ILE A 64 -25.24 91.63 -116.41
N ILE A 65 -25.94 91.13 -117.42
CA ILE A 65 -26.99 90.14 -117.30
C ILE A 65 -26.38 88.80 -117.71
N ILE A 66 -26.54 87.80 -116.85
CA ILE A 66 -26.23 86.40 -117.15
C ILE A 66 -27.50 85.62 -116.89
N ASP A 67 -28.00 84.94 -117.89
CA ASP A 67 -29.20 84.10 -117.80
C ASP A 67 -28.88 82.70 -118.30
N ASP A 68 -28.85 81.76 -117.36
CA ASP A 68 -28.72 80.32 -117.58
C ASP A 68 -30.03 79.56 -117.27
N GLU A 69 -31.15 80.28 -117.08
CA GLU A 69 -32.42 79.65 -116.76
C GLU A 69 -33.01 78.94 -117.98
N ILE A 70 -33.13 77.62 -117.85
CA ILE A 70 -33.62 76.73 -118.92
C ILE A 70 -35.00 77.16 -119.45
N SER A 71 -35.85 77.77 -118.61
CA SER A 71 -37.19 78.23 -118.99
C SER A 71 -37.22 79.32 -120.06
N HIS A 72 -36.13 80.08 -120.25
CA HIS A 72 -36.06 81.14 -121.25
C HIS A 72 -35.60 80.65 -122.64
N PHE A 73 -35.13 79.41 -122.73
CA PHE A 73 -34.67 78.81 -123.99
C PHE A 73 -35.68 77.77 -124.49
N ILE A 74 -36.48 78.15 -125.48
CA ILE A 74 -37.44 77.25 -126.12
C ILE A 74 -36.75 76.56 -127.30
N ARG A 75 -36.40 75.29 -127.11
CA ARG A 75 -35.72 74.45 -128.11
C ARG A 75 -36.19 72.99 -128.04
N THR A 76 -35.97 72.25 -129.11
CA THR A 76 -36.30 70.82 -129.22
C THR A 76 -35.07 70.07 -129.71
N ALA A 77 -34.99 68.75 -129.46
CA ALA A 77 -33.86 67.94 -129.91
C ALA A 77 -33.63 67.98 -131.43
N ASP A 78 -34.66 68.27 -132.23
CA ASP A 78 -34.53 68.46 -133.68
C ASP A 78 -33.99 69.85 -134.03
N ASN A 79 -34.41 70.90 -133.32
CA ASN A 79 -33.88 72.25 -133.48
C ASN A 79 -32.39 72.33 -133.09
N ASP A 80 -31.98 71.55 -132.10
CA ASP A 80 -30.60 71.50 -131.60
C ASP A 80 -29.61 71.07 -132.67
N LYS A 81 -29.94 70.01 -133.41
CA LYS A 81 -29.09 69.48 -134.49
C LYS A 81 -28.92 70.44 -135.66
N ILE A 82 -29.81 71.43 -135.77
CA ILE A 82 -29.78 72.45 -136.82
C ILE A 82 -29.52 73.87 -136.26
N GLY A 83 -29.02 73.97 -135.03
CA GLY A 83 -28.57 75.21 -134.44
C GLY A 83 -29.66 76.24 -134.18
N LYS A 84 -30.89 75.82 -133.89
CA LYS A 84 -32.01 76.74 -133.67
C LYS A 84 -32.54 76.70 -132.25
N PHE A 85 -32.93 77.85 -131.74
CA PHE A 85 -33.69 77.99 -130.50
C PHE A 85 -34.43 79.32 -130.49
N THR A 86 -35.48 79.43 -129.69
CA THR A 86 -36.12 80.72 -129.41
C THR A 86 -35.72 81.15 -128.00
N TYR A 87 -35.22 82.37 -127.86
CA TYR A 87 -34.89 82.95 -126.55
C TYR A 87 -35.94 83.98 -126.14
N VAL A 88 -36.40 83.87 -124.89
CA VAL A 88 -37.30 84.84 -124.27
C VAL A 88 -36.45 85.78 -123.41
N PHE A 89 -36.42 87.07 -123.76
CA PHE A 89 -35.62 88.03 -123.01
C PHE A 89 -36.15 88.24 -121.59
N VAL A 90 -35.25 88.19 -120.61
CA VAL A 90 -35.53 88.52 -119.20
C VAL A 90 -35.88 89.99 -119.02
N ASP A 91 -36.65 90.30 -117.97
CA ASP A 91 -37.13 91.67 -117.70
C ASP A 91 -36.00 92.70 -117.60
N GLN A 92 -34.81 92.28 -117.16
CA GLN A 92 -33.63 93.11 -117.05
C GLN A 92 -33.09 93.57 -118.43
N THR A 93 -33.33 92.82 -119.52
CA THR A 93 -32.88 93.20 -120.88
C THR A 93 -33.49 94.53 -121.33
N TYR A 94 -34.71 94.84 -120.90
CA TYR A 94 -35.40 96.05 -121.33
C TYR A 94 -35.01 97.31 -120.55
N GLN A 95 -34.08 97.23 -119.60
CA GLN A 95 -33.77 98.37 -118.74
C GLN A 95 -32.85 99.40 -119.40
N GLN A 96 -31.93 98.97 -120.27
CA GLN A 96 -30.94 99.80 -120.95
C GLN A 96 -30.46 99.08 -122.22
N SER A 97 -29.97 99.82 -123.21
CA SER A 97 -29.25 99.23 -124.35
C SER A 97 -27.98 98.50 -123.91
N GLY A 98 -27.57 97.52 -124.69
CA GLY A 98 -26.36 96.75 -124.43
C GLY A 98 -25.95 95.90 -125.62
N GLU A 99 -24.76 95.34 -125.47
CA GLU A 99 -24.17 94.38 -126.39
C GLU A 99 -24.35 92.98 -125.78
N ALA A 100 -24.90 92.05 -126.57
CA ALA A 100 -25.24 90.71 -126.12
C ALA A 100 -24.61 89.62 -126.97
N HIS A 101 -24.44 88.45 -126.38
CA HIS A 101 -24.00 87.22 -127.05
C HIS A 101 -24.60 85.99 -126.36
N PHE A 102 -24.55 84.86 -127.04
CA PHE A 102 -24.87 83.56 -126.44
C PHE A 102 -23.60 82.74 -126.25
N GLU A 103 -23.45 82.21 -125.05
CA GLU A 103 -22.38 81.29 -124.69
C GLU A 103 -22.90 79.86 -124.65
N PHE A 104 -22.08 78.93 -125.11
CA PHE A 104 -22.38 77.51 -125.12
C PHE A 104 -21.43 76.78 -124.18
N THR A 105 -21.96 76.06 -123.21
CA THR A 105 -21.17 75.33 -122.22
C THR A 105 -21.59 73.87 -122.14
N THR A 106 -20.68 73.02 -121.67
CA THR A 106 -21.02 71.69 -121.14
C THR A 106 -20.98 71.76 -119.61
N ASP A 107 -21.32 70.67 -118.90
CA ASP A 107 -21.24 70.64 -117.43
C ASP A 107 -19.82 70.88 -116.87
N ILE A 108 -18.78 70.84 -117.72
CA ILE A 108 -17.36 70.85 -117.31
C ILE A 108 -16.53 71.95 -117.96
N GLU A 109 -16.95 72.54 -119.09
CA GLU A 109 -16.16 73.55 -119.81
C GLU A 109 -17.02 74.48 -120.69
N HIS A 110 -16.56 75.72 -120.88
CA HIS A 110 -17.08 76.63 -121.90
C HIS A 110 -16.63 76.17 -123.30
N VAL A 111 -17.58 76.03 -124.22
CA VAL A 111 -17.35 75.43 -125.55
C VAL A 111 -17.08 76.50 -126.61
N ASP A 112 -18.01 77.44 -126.76
CA ASP A 112 -18.00 78.45 -127.81
C ASP A 112 -18.90 79.64 -127.41
N THR A 113 -18.74 80.79 -128.07
CA THR A 113 -19.64 81.95 -127.97
C THR A 113 -20.05 82.41 -129.35
N THR A 114 -21.23 83.01 -129.50
CA THR A 114 -21.62 83.71 -130.73
C THR A 114 -20.84 85.00 -130.89
N ILE A 115 -20.86 85.56 -132.10
CA ILE A 115 -20.59 86.99 -132.29
C ILE A 115 -21.57 87.83 -131.48
N ASN A 116 -21.15 89.05 -131.17
CA ASN A 116 -21.96 90.00 -130.43
C ASN A 116 -23.05 90.61 -131.32
N PHE A 117 -24.18 90.95 -130.73
CA PHE A 117 -25.28 91.67 -131.36
C PHE A 117 -25.83 92.77 -130.43
N ASP A 118 -26.31 93.85 -131.02
CA ASP A 118 -26.79 95.01 -130.28
C ASP A 118 -28.28 94.90 -129.96
N ILE A 119 -28.62 95.11 -128.70
CA ILE A 119 -30.00 95.32 -128.25
C ILE A 119 -30.16 96.79 -127.87
N SER A 120 -30.99 97.50 -128.62
CA SER A 120 -31.24 98.91 -128.41
C SER A 120 -32.58 99.16 -127.76
N ILE A 121 -32.51 99.68 -126.54
CA ILE A 121 -33.69 100.04 -125.77
C ILE A 121 -34.04 101.50 -126.00
N VAL A 122 -35.23 101.74 -126.52
CA VAL A 122 -35.81 103.08 -126.63
C VAL A 122 -36.37 103.46 -125.26
N ASN A 123 -35.81 104.53 -124.70
CA ASN A 123 -36.14 104.99 -123.36
C ASN A 123 -37.61 105.42 -123.29
N SER A 124 -38.36 104.89 -122.33
CA SER A 124 -39.75 105.28 -122.06
C SER A 124 -39.76 106.11 -120.78
N ALA A 125 -40.43 107.26 -120.77
CA ALA A 125 -40.18 108.33 -119.79
C ALA A 125 -40.54 108.02 -118.31
N GLN A 126 -40.84 106.77 -117.94
CA GLN A 126 -41.47 106.43 -116.65
C GLN A 126 -40.87 105.23 -115.87
N LEU A 127 -39.78 104.58 -116.29
CA LEU A 127 -39.26 103.40 -115.58
C LEU A 127 -37.81 103.58 -115.09
N LYS A 128 -37.62 103.49 -113.76
CA LYS A 128 -36.30 103.33 -113.13
C LYS A 128 -35.99 101.84 -112.98
N PRO A 129 -34.74 101.40 -113.23
CA PRO A 129 -34.34 100.01 -113.07
C PRO A 129 -34.44 99.53 -111.60
N ASP A 130 -35.02 98.35 -111.38
CA ASP A 130 -35.28 97.75 -110.06
C ASP A 130 -33.99 97.22 -109.40
N ASN A 131 -33.86 97.42 -108.08
CA ASN A 131 -32.64 97.15 -107.30
C ASN A 131 -32.96 96.27 -106.06
N THR A 132 -33.52 95.08 -106.27
CA THR A 132 -33.88 94.13 -105.20
C THR A 132 -32.62 93.43 -104.63
N SER A 133 -32.45 93.54 -103.30
CA SER A 133 -31.16 93.54 -102.59
C SER A 133 -30.89 92.24 -101.79
N TYR A 134 -29.71 91.64 -101.96
CA TYR A 134 -29.16 90.51 -101.17
C TYR A 134 -29.11 90.73 -99.63
N VAL A 135 -29.36 91.96 -99.15
CA VAL A 135 -29.22 92.36 -97.73
C VAL A 135 -30.31 91.76 -96.83
N SER A 136 -31.55 91.60 -97.31
CA SER A 136 -32.66 91.08 -96.48
C SER A 136 -32.50 89.60 -96.12
N SER A 137 -32.05 88.77 -97.06
CA SER A 137 -31.77 87.35 -96.83
C SER A 137 -30.63 87.15 -95.83
N LEU A 138 -29.61 88.02 -95.84
CA LEU A 138 -28.52 87.98 -94.87
C LEU A 138 -28.98 88.33 -93.45
N ILE A 139 -29.89 89.31 -93.30
CA ILE A 139 -30.50 89.64 -91.99
C ILE A 139 -31.33 88.48 -91.44
N ALA A 140 -32.11 87.81 -92.29
CA ALA A 140 -32.89 86.64 -91.89
C ALA A 140 -31.99 85.47 -91.45
N LEU A 141 -30.87 85.26 -92.14
CA LEU A 141 -29.87 84.26 -91.77
C LEU A 141 -29.19 84.59 -90.42
N GLU A 142 -28.84 85.85 -90.20
CA GLU A 142 -28.29 86.32 -88.91
C GLU A 142 -29.28 86.06 -87.77
N ALA A 143 -30.56 86.42 -87.96
CA ALA A 143 -31.60 86.20 -86.97
C ALA A 143 -31.80 84.70 -86.67
N HIS A 144 -31.79 83.84 -87.69
CA HIS A 144 -31.87 82.40 -87.52
C HIS A 144 -30.70 81.87 -86.67
N TYR A 145 -29.46 82.21 -87.00
CA TYR A 145 -28.30 81.75 -86.21
C TYR A 145 -28.31 82.29 -84.78
N ARG A 146 -28.71 83.55 -84.55
CA ARG A 146 -28.86 84.10 -83.20
C ARG A 146 -29.89 83.31 -82.38
N ALA A 147 -31.04 82.97 -82.99
CA ALA A 147 -32.07 82.16 -82.34
C ALA A 147 -31.60 80.72 -82.07
N THR A 148 -30.87 80.09 -83.01
CA THR A 148 -30.27 78.77 -82.80
C THR A 148 -29.29 78.80 -81.63
N ILE A 149 -28.37 79.76 -81.58
CA ILE A 149 -27.39 79.91 -80.49
C ILE A 149 -28.09 80.07 -79.15
N ALA A 150 -29.06 80.98 -79.04
CA ALA A 150 -29.78 81.22 -77.79
C ALA A 150 -30.54 79.97 -77.31
N ASN A 151 -31.14 79.21 -78.23
CA ASN A 151 -31.81 77.94 -77.90
C ASN A 151 -30.79 76.89 -77.44
N THR A 152 -29.65 76.76 -78.13
CA THR A 152 -28.56 75.86 -77.73
C THR A 152 -28.03 76.22 -76.34
N GLU A 153 -27.75 77.49 -76.06
CA GLU A 153 -27.33 77.95 -74.72
C GLU A 153 -28.33 77.58 -73.63
N THR A 154 -29.62 77.77 -73.90
CA THR A 154 -30.69 77.40 -72.97
C THR A 154 -30.73 75.88 -72.72
N GLN A 155 -30.63 75.07 -73.77
CA GLN A 155 -30.62 73.61 -73.65
C GLN A 155 -29.38 73.12 -72.89
N THR A 156 -28.20 73.69 -73.18
CA THR A 156 -26.96 73.39 -72.47
C THR A 156 -27.08 73.75 -70.99
N GLN A 157 -27.63 74.93 -70.66
CA GLN A 157 -27.82 75.34 -69.26
C GLN A 157 -28.80 74.42 -68.51
N ASN A 158 -29.89 74.01 -69.16
CA ASN A 158 -30.84 73.06 -68.58
C ASN A 158 -30.19 71.70 -68.31
N LEU A 159 -29.33 71.22 -69.22
CA LEU A 159 -28.57 69.99 -69.02
C LEU A 159 -27.58 70.13 -67.85
N ILE A 160 -26.85 71.25 -67.77
CA ILE A 160 -25.92 71.54 -66.66
C ILE A 160 -26.67 71.54 -65.32
N ASN A 161 -27.82 72.21 -65.24
CA ASN A 161 -28.62 72.27 -64.03
C ASN A 161 -29.12 70.87 -63.64
N SER A 162 -29.66 70.09 -64.60
CA SER A 162 -30.13 68.73 -64.33
C SER A 162 -29.03 67.79 -63.87
N LEU A 163 -27.84 67.88 -64.46
CA LEU A 163 -26.67 67.10 -64.03
C LEU A 163 -26.22 67.51 -62.63
N THR A 164 -26.18 68.81 -62.34
CA THR A 164 -25.81 69.35 -61.03
C THR A 164 -26.78 68.84 -59.94
N ASP A 165 -28.09 68.87 -60.20
CA ASP A 165 -29.09 68.37 -59.26
C ASP A 165 -28.95 66.87 -59.00
N LYS A 166 -28.73 66.07 -60.06
CA LYS A 166 -28.51 64.62 -59.92
C LYS A 166 -27.24 64.32 -59.12
N ILE A 167 -26.16 65.05 -59.36
CA ILE A 167 -24.90 64.92 -58.61
C ILE A 167 -25.13 65.27 -57.14
N ASN A 168 -25.78 66.41 -56.86
CA ASN A 168 -26.08 66.84 -55.49
C ASN A 168 -26.98 65.85 -54.75
N GLN A 169 -27.97 65.28 -55.42
CA GLN A 169 -28.85 64.25 -54.87
C GLN A 169 -28.09 62.95 -54.59
N ALA A 170 -27.22 62.51 -55.51
CA ALA A 170 -26.39 61.33 -55.32
C ALA A 170 -25.42 61.50 -54.13
N ILE A 171 -24.79 62.68 -54.01
CA ILE A 171 -23.93 63.03 -52.87
C ILE A 171 -24.74 63.00 -51.57
N SER A 172 -25.90 63.64 -51.54
CA SER A 172 -26.77 63.70 -50.34
C SER A 172 -27.25 62.31 -49.91
N ASN A 173 -27.63 61.46 -50.87
CA ASN A 173 -28.02 60.09 -50.59
C ASN A 173 -26.83 59.27 -50.08
N GLY A 174 -25.66 59.36 -50.73
CA GLY A 174 -24.45 58.68 -50.28
C GLY A 174 -24.02 59.09 -48.87
N GLN A 175 -24.09 60.38 -48.54
CA GLN A 175 -23.82 60.88 -47.19
C GLN A 175 -24.79 60.30 -46.15
N ARG A 176 -26.08 60.21 -46.49
CA ARG A 176 -27.11 59.62 -45.62
C ARG A 176 -26.87 58.14 -45.40
N ASP A 177 -26.56 57.40 -46.45
CA ASP A 177 -26.32 55.95 -46.38
C ASP A 177 -25.09 55.65 -45.53
N VAL A 178 -24.01 56.40 -45.71
CA VAL A 178 -22.81 56.29 -44.86
C VAL A 178 -23.11 56.63 -43.40
N ALA A 179 -23.88 57.69 -43.13
CA ALA A 179 -24.26 58.06 -41.77
C ALA A 179 -25.12 56.99 -41.07
N ASN A 180 -26.06 56.37 -41.81
CA ASN A 180 -26.87 55.28 -41.31
C ASN A 180 -26.01 54.04 -41.01
N GLN A 181 -25.14 53.63 -41.94
CA GLN A 181 -24.22 52.51 -41.72
C GLN A 181 -23.29 52.73 -40.53
N LEU A 182 -22.75 53.95 -40.35
CA LEU A 182 -21.94 54.30 -39.18
C LEU A 182 -22.74 54.21 -37.87
N THR A 183 -24.01 54.60 -37.89
CA THR A 183 -24.88 54.51 -36.72
C THR A 183 -25.17 53.06 -36.37
N ASP A 184 -25.48 52.22 -37.36
CA ASP A 184 -25.72 50.79 -37.16
C ASP A 184 -24.48 50.08 -36.62
N MET A 185 -23.29 50.35 -37.19
CA MET A 185 -22.03 49.80 -36.69
C MET A 185 -21.74 50.24 -35.26
N ARG A 186 -22.01 51.51 -34.90
CA ARG A 186 -21.84 52.00 -33.53
C ARG A 186 -22.78 51.28 -32.56
N ASN A 187 -24.03 51.08 -32.94
CA ASN A 187 -25.01 50.37 -32.13
C ASN A 187 -24.62 48.89 -31.95
N GLN A 188 -24.15 48.23 -33.02
CA GLN A 188 -23.66 46.85 -32.95
C GLN A 188 -22.44 46.72 -32.03
N LEU A 189 -21.47 47.63 -32.15
CA LEU A 189 -20.30 47.65 -31.28
C LEU A 189 -20.70 47.84 -29.81
N GLN A 190 -21.64 48.74 -29.52
CA GLN A 190 -22.11 48.96 -28.17
C GLN A 190 -22.87 47.75 -27.61
N ALA A 191 -23.65 47.05 -28.43
CA ALA A 191 -24.31 45.80 -28.03
C ALA A 191 -23.28 44.69 -27.69
N ILE A 192 -22.21 44.58 -28.48
CA ILE A 192 -21.10 43.65 -28.19
C ILE A 192 -20.43 44.00 -26.87
N GLN A 193 -20.07 45.27 -26.66
CA GLN A 193 -19.45 45.74 -25.41
C GLN A 193 -20.34 45.47 -24.20
N ASN A 194 -21.65 45.70 -24.30
CA ASN A 194 -22.59 45.41 -23.22
C ASN A 194 -22.66 43.90 -22.92
N ARG A 195 -22.64 43.06 -23.95
CA ARG A 195 -22.64 41.60 -23.79
C ARG A 195 -21.33 41.11 -23.14
N GLU A 196 -20.19 41.61 -23.57
CA GLU A 196 -18.88 41.29 -22.99
C GLU A 196 -18.81 41.70 -21.52
N ASN A 197 -19.24 42.92 -21.19
CA ASN A 197 -19.31 43.38 -19.81
C ASN A 197 -20.20 42.49 -18.94
N GLY A 198 -21.36 42.07 -19.46
CA GLY A 198 -22.25 41.13 -18.75
C GLY A 198 -21.60 39.76 -18.52
N LEU A 199 -20.89 39.23 -19.51
CA LEU A 199 -20.15 37.97 -19.37
C LEU A 199 -19.04 38.07 -18.32
N ILE A 200 -18.26 39.16 -18.34
CA ILE A 200 -17.19 39.42 -17.36
C ILE A 200 -17.75 39.52 -15.94
N GLN A 201 -18.87 40.24 -15.76
CA GLN A 201 -19.53 40.36 -14.46
C GLN A 201 -20.02 39.00 -13.95
N ASN A 202 -20.67 38.22 -14.80
CA ASN A 202 -21.15 36.88 -14.45
C ASN A 202 -20.00 35.94 -14.08
N TRP A 203 -18.92 35.93 -14.86
CA TRP A 203 -17.72 35.14 -14.54
C TRP A 203 -17.07 35.58 -13.23
N THR A 204 -16.98 36.88 -12.99
CA THR A 204 -16.43 37.42 -11.73
C THR A 204 -17.28 37.01 -10.53
N ALA A 205 -18.61 37.06 -10.64
CA ALA A 205 -19.52 36.64 -9.59
C ALA A 205 -19.46 35.13 -9.31
N ASP A 206 -19.45 34.30 -10.36
CA ASP A 206 -19.33 32.83 -10.22
C ASP A 206 -17.98 32.43 -9.60
N PHE A 207 -16.89 33.05 -10.08
CA PHE A 207 -15.55 32.85 -9.51
C PHE A 207 -15.50 33.19 -8.02
N ASN A 208 -16.02 34.35 -7.63
CA ASN A 208 -16.02 34.78 -6.23
C ASN A 208 -16.89 33.86 -5.34
N THR A 209 -18.03 33.39 -5.86
CA THR A 209 -18.90 32.45 -5.15
C THR A 209 -18.19 31.11 -4.92
N ARG A 210 -17.61 30.53 -5.98
CA ARG A 210 -16.83 29.28 -5.88
C ARG A 210 -15.63 29.42 -4.95
N LYS A 211 -14.98 30.59 -4.95
CA LYS A 211 -13.88 30.87 -4.03
C LYS A 211 -14.37 30.85 -2.57
N ALA A 212 -15.50 31.49 -2.28
CA ALA A 212 -16.09 31.49 -0.94
C ALA A 212 -16.51 30.08 -0.49
N ASP A 213 -17.12 29.29 -1.38
CA ASP A 213 -17.48 27.90 -1.11
C ASP A 213 -16.25 27.04 -0.80
N PHE A 214 -15.16 27.24 -1.54
CA PHE A 214 -13.90 26.55 -1.29
C PHE A 214 -13.26 26.95 0.04
N ASP A 215 -13.24 28.24 0.36
CA ASP A 215 -12.74 28.75 1.65
C ASP A 215 -13.57 28.17 2.81
N LYS A 216 -14.89 28.05 2.65
CA LYS A 216 -15.77 27.42 3.64
C LYS A 216 -15.49 25.93 3.77
N LEU A 217 -15.38 25.19 2.67
CA LEU A 217 -15.05 23.76 2.69
C LEU A 217 -13.73 23.50 3.41
N LYS A 218 -12.73 24.36 3.18
CA LYS A 218 -11.44 24.30 3.87
C LYS A 218 -11.60 24.50 5.39
N SER A 219 -12.38 25.49 5.81
CA SER A 219 -12.67 25.74 7.23
C SER A 219 -13.41 24.57 7.88
N ASP A 220 -14.49 24.10 7.25
CA ASP A 220 -15.30 22.98 7.74
C ASP A 220 -14.44 21.71 7.89
N TRP A 221 -13.56 21.42 6.93
CA TRP A 221 -12.65 20.28 6.99
C TRP A 221 -11.63 20.38 8.13
N GLN A 222 -11.07 21.57 8.35
CA GLN A 222 -10.15 21.84 9.46
C GLN A 222 -10.83 21.65 10.82
N GLU A 223 -12.05 22.19 10.98
CA GLU A 223 -12.86 22.04 12.19
C GLU A 223 -13.25 20.58 12.45
N GLN A 224 -13.74 19.86 11.43
CA GLN A 224 -14.08 18.44 11.56
C GLN A 224 -12.87 17.59 11.94
N SER A 225 -11.74 17.80 11.26
CA SER A 225 -10.49 17.07 11.56
C SER A 225 -10.03 17.32 12.99
N LYS A 226 -10.10 18.57 13.46
CA LYS A 226 -9.79 18.92 14.85
C LYS A 226 -10.76 18.27 15.83
N SER A 227 -12.06 18.34 15.59
CA SER A 227 -13.08 17.75 16.46
C SER A 227 -12.89 16.23 16.59
N ILE A 228 -12.57 15.54 15.49
CA ILE A 228 -12.30 14.11 15.49
C ILE A 228 -11.04 13.82 16.32
N SER A 229 -9.95 14.56 16.08
CA SER A 229 -8.70 14.42 16.83
C SER A 229 -8.90 14.62 18.34
N ASP A 230 -9.59 15.69 18.72
CA ASP A 230 -9.86 16.03 20.13
C ASP A 230 -10.76 14.94 20.78
N SER A 231 -11.76 14.41 20.05
CA SER A 231 -12.61 13.31 20.51
C SER A 231 -11.83 12.01 20.73
N TYR A 232 -10.93 11.64 19.81
CA TYR A 232 -10.08 10.45 19.98
C TYR A 232 -9.15 10.61 21.17
N GLN A 233 -8.52 11.78 21.33
CA GLN A 233 -7.64 12.04 22.45
C GLN A 233 -8.39 11.96 23.79
N ALA A 234 -9.61 12.51 23.86
CA ALA A 234 -10.46 12.41 25.04
C ALA A 234 -10.80 10.94 25.37
N LYS A 235 -11.12 10.12 24.35
CA LYS A 235 -11.42 8.70 24.55
C LYS A 235 -10.21 7.91 25.03
N ILE A 236 -9.02 8.18 24.49
CA ILE A 236 -7.76 7.59 24.94
C ILE A 236 -7.51 7.92 26.42
N ASN A 237 -7.69 9.19 26.81
CA ASN A 237 -7.52 9.61 28.19
C ASN A 237 -8.52 8.95 29.15
N GLU A 238 -9.77 8.80 28.72
CA GLU A 238 -10.81 8.09 29.49
C GLU A 238 -10.44 6.62 29.70
N ILE A 239 -10.05 5.92 28.62
CA ILE A 239 -9.63 4.52 28.67
C ILE A 239 -8.42 4.35 29.61
N ASN A 240 -7.40 5.20 29.47
CA ASN A 240 -6.21 5.14 30.33
C ASN A 240 -6.55 5.35 31.81
N THR A 241 -7.45 6.29 32.09
CA THR A 241 -7.91 6.56 33.47
C THR A 241 -8.68 5.37 34.05
N GLN A 242 -9.58 4.78 33.26
CA GLN A 242 -10.34 3.59 33.68
C GLN A 242 -9.43 2.38 33.88
N ALA A 243 -8.50 2.13 32.96
CA ALA A 243 -7.54 1.04 33.06
C ALA A 243 -6.63 1.17 34.30
N GLN A 244 -6.14 2.39 34.58
CA GLN A 244 -5.34 2.64 35.79
C GLN A 244 -6.15 2.41 37.06
N SER A 245 -7.39 2.91 37.11
CA SER A 245 -8.28 2.69 38.25
C SER A 245 -8.57 1.19 38.50
N GLN A 246 -8.83 0.43 37.43
CA GLN A 246 -9.00 -1.03 37.52
C GLN A 246 -7.74 -1.74 38.00
N HIS A 247 -6.58 -1.34 37.48
CA HIS A 247 -5.29 -1.87 37.93
C HIS A 247 -5.09 -1.63 39.43
N ASP A 248 -5.32 -0.42 39.91
CA ASP A 248 -5.14 -0.05 41.33
C ASP A 248 -6.11 -0.81 42.25
N GLN A 249 -7.36 -1.03 41.79
CA GLN A 249 -8.34 -1.84 42.50
C GLN A 249 -7.92 -3.31 42.60
N ILE A 250 -7.45 -3.90 41.50
CA ILE A 250 -6.96 -5.29 41.48
C ILE A 250 -5.74 -5.43 42.40
N GLN A 251 -4.80 -4.50 42.32
CA GLN A 251 -3.62 -4.48 43.17
C GLN A 251 -4.01 -4.41 44.66
N THR A 252 -4.92 -3.51 45.01
CA THR A 252 -5.42 -3.37 46.38
C THR A 252 -6.10 -4.64 46.87
N ALA A 253 -6.95 -5.27 46.05
CA ALA A 253 -7.62 -6.52 46.40
C ALA A 253 -6.63 -7.68 46.57
N ALA A 254 -5.61 -7.77 45.69
CA ALA A 254 -4.56 -8.77 45.78
C ALA A 254 -3.72 -8.60 47.06
N ASP A 255 -3.35 -7.37 47.41
CA ASP A 255 -2.59 -7.05 48.62
C ASP A 255 -3.40 -7.38 49.88
N GLN A 256 -4.69 -7.07 49.89
CA GLN A 256 -5.61 -7.44 50.98
C GLN A 256 -5.72 -8.96 51.13
N GLN A 257 -5.88 -9.70 50.03
CA GLN A 257 -5.97 -11.16 50.06
C GLN A 257 -4.66 -11.79 50.55
N LEU A 258 -3.51 -11.28 50.12
CA LEU A 258 -2.20 -11.74 50.59
C LEU A 258 -2.06 -11.52 52.10
N GLN A 259 -2.47 -10.36 52.61
CA GLN A 259 -2.43 -10.05 54.04
C GLN A 259 -3.38 -10.95 54.86
N ALA A 260 -4.59 -11.20 54.34
CA ALA A 260 -5.54 -12.12 54.96
C ALA A 260 -5.00 -13.55 55.02
N ASN A 261 -4.40 -14.04 53.92
CA ASN A 261 -3.79 -15.37 53.86
C ASN A 261 -2.62 -15.51 54.84
N LYS A 262 -1.74 -14.50 54.94
CA LYS A 262 -0.65 -14.47 55.93
C LYS A 262 -1.21 -14.58 57.35
N SER A 263 -2.20 -13.76 57.68
CA SER A 263 -2.81 -13.73 59.01
C SER A 263 -3.48 -15.07 59.36
N ALA A 264 -4.18 -15.69 58.41
CA ALA A 264 -4.80 -17.00 58.59
C ALA A 264 -3.74 -18.11 58.77
N SER A 265 -2.67 -18.08 57.97
CA SER A 265 -1.55 -19.03 58.10
C SER A 265 -0.85 -18.91 59.45
N ASP A 266 -0.59 -17.69 59.91
CA ASP A 266 0.03 -17.44 61.22
C ASP A 266 -0.85 -17.95 62.37
N ALA A 267 -2.17 -17.76 62.27
CA ALA A 267 -3.13 -18.28 63.24
C ALA A 267 -3.13 -19.82 63.27
N GLU A 268 -3.11 -20.48 62.11
CA GLU A 268 -3.06 -21.94 62.02
C GLU A 268 -1.73 -22.50 62.56
N LEU A 269 -0.60 -21.85 62.25
CA LEU A 269 0.70 -22.22 62.82
C LEU A 269 0.74 -22.06 64.34
N ALA A 270 0.12 -21.01 64.88
CA ALA A 270 0.01 -20.80 66.32
C ALA A 270 -0.82 -21.92 66.98
N LYS A 271 -1.93 -22.33 66.34
CA LYS A 271 -2.76 -23.45 66.79
C LYS A 271 -2.00 -24.77 66.77
N ILE A 272 -1.33 -25.10 65.66
CA ILE A 272 -0.50 -26.31 65.55
C ILE A 272 0.59 -26.34 66.63
N ARG A 273 1.26 -25.21 66.90
CA ARG A 273 2.25 -25.13 67.99
C ARG A 273 1.63 -25.39 69.35
N SER A 274 0.46 -24.82 69.62
CA SER A 274 -0.28 -25.03 70.88
C SER A 274 -0.71 -26.49 71.05
N ASP A 275 -1.24 -27.11 70.00
CA ASP A 275 -1.67 -28.51 70.00
C ASP A 275 -0.47 -29.45 70.18
N ALA A 276 0.64 -29.18 69.49
CA ALA A 276 1.89 -29.93 69.63
C ALA A 276 2.47 -29.81 71.05
N GLN A 277 2.45 -28.61 71.65
CA GLN A 277 2.88 -28.41 73.03
C GLN A 277 1.99 -29.19 74.00
N THR A 278 0.67 -29.15 73.81
CA THR A 278 -0.28 -29.90 74.65
C THR A 278 -0.03 -31.41 74.56
N GLN A 279 0.22 -31.94 73.36
CA GLN A 279 0.57 -33.35 73.18
C GLN A 279 1.92 -33.71 73.83
N HIS A 280 2.93 -32.84 73.68
CA HIS A 280 4.22 -33.04 74.33
C HIS A 280 4.06 -33.10 75.86
N ASP A 281 3.28 -32.20 76.44
CA ASP A 281 3.02 -32.17 77.88
C ASP A 281 2.28 -33.44 78.36
N GLN A 282 1.34 -33.96 77.55
CA GLN A 282 0.67 -35.25 77.82
C GLN A 282 1.65 -36.43 77.76
N ILE A 283 2.55 -36.46 76.78
CA ILE A 283 3.58 -37.50 76.65
C ILE A 283 4.54 -37.45 77.85
N GLU A 284 5.00 -36.26 78.22
CA GLU A 284 5.88 -36.09 79.39
C GLU A 284 5.21 -36.53 80.68
N LYS A 285 3.93 -36.18 80.86
CA LYS A 285 3.14 -36.67 81.99
C LYS A 285 3.04 -38.19 81.99
N ALA A 286 2.63 -38.80 80.87
CA ALA A 286 2.49 -40.26 80.77
C ALA A 286 3.83 -40.98 81.00
N LYS A 287 4.95 -40.43 80.49
CA LYS A 287 6.30 -40.93 80.75
C LYS A 287 6.63 -40.91 82.25
N ASN A 288 6.37 -39.79 82.92
CA ASN A 288 6.65 -39.63 84.34
C ASN A 288 5.75 -40.55 85.20
N ASP A 289 4.48 -40.68 84.86
CA ASP A 289 3.54 -41.60 85.51
C ASP A 289 4.03 -43.06 85.35
N ALA A 290 4.47 -43.47 84.16
CA ALA A 290 5.03 -44.80 83.92
C ALA A 290 6.35 -45.04 84.68
N ILE A 291 7.24 -44.04 84.76
CA ILE A 291 8.46 -44.12 85.58
C ILE A 291 8.11 -44.30 87.07
N ALA A 292 7.12 -43.57 87.57
CA ALA A 292 6.67 -43.69 88.95
C ALA A 292 6.08 -45.08 89.23
N GLU A 293 5.28 -45.62 88.29
CA GLU A 293 4.73 -46.98 88.41
C GLU A 293 5.82 -48.05 88.41
N ILE A 294 6.77 -48.01 87.46
CA ILE A 294 7.91 -48.94 87.41
C ILE A 294 8.74 -48.85 88.70
N THR A 295 8.97 -47.64 89.20
CA THR A 295 9.71 -47.41 90.45
C THR A 295 8.96 -48.05 91.62
N SER A 296 7.65 -47.84 91.72
CA SER A 296 6.82 -48.47 92.76
C SER A 296 6.81 -49.99 92.67
N GLN A 297 6.69 -50.56 91.46
CA GLN A 297 6.73 -52.01 91.25
C GLN A 297 8.10 -52.60 91.62
N ARG A 298 9.19 -51.94 91.21
CA ARG A 298 10.56 -52.32 91.58
C ARG A 298 10.75 -52.30 93.09
N ASP A 299 10.33 -51.23 93.77
CA ASP A 299 10.52 -51.09 95.21
C ASP A 299 9.68 -52.11 96.00
N ALA A 300 8.48 -52.43 95.53
CA ALA A 300 7.68 -53.53 96.07
C ALA A 300 8.36 -54.89 95.87
N ALA A 301 8.91 -55.18 94.69
CA ALA A 301 9.62 -56.42 94.40
C ALA A 301 10.89 -56.58 95.24
N ILE A 302 11.68 -55.51 95.40
CA ILE A 302 12.86 -55.49 96.29
C ILE A 302 12.44 -55.75 97.73
N SER A 303 11.36 -55.10 98.20
CA SER A 303 10.84 -55.30 99.56
C SER A 303 10.40 -56.74 99.79
N GLN A 304 9.69 -57.34 98.82
CA GLN A 304 9.29 -58.75 98.89
C GLN A 304 10.49 -59.69 98.87
N ALA A 305 11.46 -59.48 97.98
CA ALA A 305 12.68 -60.30 97.91
C ALA A 305 13.47 -60.25 99.22
N ASN A 306 13.58 -59.07 99.84
CA ASN A 306 14.21 -58.91 101.15
C ASN A 306 13.44 -59.67 102.25
N ALA A 307 12.11 -59.62 102.24
CA ALA A 307 11.28 -60.37 103.18
C ALA A 307 11.45 -61.89 103.01
N ASP A 308 11.44 -62.39 101.77
CA ASP A 308 11.64 -63.82 101.46
C ASP A 308 13.05 -64.29 101.85
N PHE A 309 14.08 -63.48 101.57
CA PHE A 309 15.45 -63.79 101.97
C PHE A 309 15.58 -63.84 103.49
N LYS A 310 14.93 -62.91 104.20
CA LYS A 310 14.86 -62.93 105.66
C LYS A 310 14.16 -64.20 106.19
N LEU A 311 13.05 -64.61 105.60
CA LEU A 311 12.37 -65.87 105.97
C LEU A 311 13.29 -67.08 105.77
N LYS A 312 14.07 -67.13 104.69
CA LYS A 312 15.06 -68.20 104.46
C LYS A 312 16.18 -68.18 105.50
N ILE A 313 16.73 -67.02 105.83
CA ILE A 313 17.73 -66.89 106.90
C ILE A 313 17.15 -67.36 108.22
N ASP A 314 15.95 -66.93 108.58
CA ASP A 314 15.29 -67.29 109.83
C ASP A 314 15.02 -68.82 109.88
N ALA A 315 14.66 -69.44 108.74
CA ALA A 315 14.51 -70.90 108.62
C ALA A 315 15.85 -71.64 108.75
N PHE A 316 16.90 -71.18 108.05
CA PHE A 316 18.25 -71.74 108.19
C PHE A 316 18.77 -71.63 109.63
N GLN A 317 18.51 -70.51 110.29
CA GLN A 317 18.87 -70.32 111.69
C GLN A 317 18.15 -71.32 112.59
N LYS A 318 16.85 -71.56 112.34
CA LYS A 318 16.07 -72.56 113.06
C LYS A 318 16.59 -73.99 112.84
N ASP A 319 16.92 -74.35 111.60
CA ASP A 319 17.50 -75.66 111.28
C ASP A 319 18.88 -75.84 111.92
N TYR A 320 19.71 -74.79 111.87
CA TYR A 320 21.01 -74.76 112.54
C TYR A 320 20.87 -74.94 114.06
N ASP A 321 19.92 -74.24 114.70
CA ASP A 321 19.69 -74.36 116.15
C ASP A 321 19.19 -75.76 116.52
N ALA A 322 18.32 -76.36 115.69
CA ALA A 322 17.85 -77.74 115.88
C ALA A 322 18.99 -78.77 115.72
N TRP A 323 19.82 -78.63 114.68
CA TRP A 323 21.02 -79.45 114.49
C TRP A 323 21.98 -79.30 115.67
N LYS A 324 22.34 -78.06 116.02
CA LYS A 324 23.24 -77.75 117.14
C LYS A 324 22.76 -78.37 118.43
N SER A 325 21.47 -78.24 118.76
CA SER A 325 20.86 -78.85 119.94
C SER A 325 20.98 -80.38 119.93
N THR A 326 20.63 -81.01 118.80
CA THR A 326 20.69 -82.48 118.63
C THR A 326 22.11 -83.02 118.74
N THR A 327 23.07 -82.40 118.04
CA THR A 327 24.49 -82.79 118.07
C THR A 327 25.10 -82.60 119.46
N LEU A 328 24.73 -81.53 120.18
CA LEU A 328 25.20 -81.32 121.55
C LEU A 328 24.66 -82.39 122.50
N ALA A 329 23.40 -82.78 122.34
CA ALA A 329 22.79 -83.87 123.11
C ALA A 329 23.49 -85.22 122.84
N ASP A 330 23.77 -85.54 121.57
CA ASP A 330 24.50 -86.75 121.18
C ASP A 330 25.94 -86.76 121.72
N PHE A 331 26.67 -85.64 121.61
CA PHE A 331 28.02 -85.52 122.19
C PHE A 331 28.01 -85.73 123.70
N THR A 332 27.03 -85.15 124.39
CA THR A 332 26.87 -85.31 125.84
C THR A 332 26.60 -86.76 126.21
N LYS A 333 25.80 -87.47 125.41
CA LYS A 333 25.53 -88.90 125.58
C LYS A 333 26.78 -89.74 125.36
N GLN A 334 27.52 -89.51 124.27
CA GLN A 334 28.78 -90.22 124.01
C GLN A 334 29.81 -90.01 125.15
N LEU A 335 29.88 -88.79 125.69
CA LEU A 335 30.73 -88.48 126.86
C LEU A 335 30.30 -89.27 128.11
N ALA A 336 28.99 -89.42 128.33
CA ALA A 336 28.47 -90.23 129.43
C ALA A 336 28.79 -91.74 129.26
N ASP A 337 28.69 -92.24 128.03
CA ASP A 337 29.02 -93.64 127.71
C ASP A 337 30.53 -93.92 127.91
N ILE A 338 31.41 -93.03 127.44
CA ILE A 338 32.87 -93.13 127.66
C ILE A 338 33.20 -93.11 129.16
N LYS A 339 32.57 -92.22 129.92
CA LYS A 339 32.77 -92.15 131.39
C LYS A 339 32.37 -93.45 132.10
N THR A 340 31.32 -94.10 131.60
CA THR A 340 30.87 -95.42 132.10
C THR A 340 31.90 -96.50 131.77
N ASN A 341 32.42 -96.54 130.55
CA ASN A 341 33.44 -97.52 130.15
C ASN A 341 34.76 -97.37 130.90
N ILE A 342 35.25 -96.13 131.13
CA ILE A 342 36.46 -95.88 131.94
C ILE A 342 36.28 -96.37 133.38
N SER A 343 35.08 -96.25 133.95
CA SER A 343 34.80 -96.74 135.29
C SER A 343 34.84 -98.27 135.36
N ASN A 344 34.44 -98.96 134.29
CA ASN A 344 34.54 -100.41 134.18
C ASN A 344 36.00 -100.87 134.07
N ASP A 345 36.83 -100.22 133.25
CA ASP A 345 38.24 -100.58 133.06
C ASP A 345 39.09 -100.41 134.34
N GLN A 346 38.78 -99.41 135.18
CA GLN A 346 39.42 -99.24 136.49
C GLN A 346 39.17 -100.42 137.45
N SER A 347 38.05 -101.13 137.30
CA SER A 347 37.77 -102.30 138.13
C SER A 347 38.67 -103.49 137.77
N THR A 348 38.92 -103.70 136.47
CA THR A 348 39.73 -104.80 135.91
C THR A 348 41.22 -104.69 136.25
N LEU A 349 41.77 -103.47 136.27
CA LEU A 349 43.18 -103.22 136.62
C LEU A 349 43.52 -103.58 138.08
N LYS A 350 42.54 -103.49 138.98
CA LYS A 350 42.72 -103.83 140.40
C LYS A 350 42.97 -105.32 140.66
N ASP A 351 42.50 -106.18 139.75
CA ASP A 351 42.71 -107.63 139.84
C ASP A 351 44.10 -108.06 139.33
N PHE A 352 44.73 -107.26 138.46
CA PHE A 352 46.05 -107.55 137.88
C PHE A 352 47.21 -107.32 138.89
N ASP A 353 47.10 -106.30 139.76
CA ASP A 353 48.12 -106.00 140.78
C ASP A 353 48.31 -107.14 141.80
N LYS A 354 47.25 -107.89 142.13
CA LYS A 354 47.33 -109.03 143.05
C LYS A 354 48.12 -110.22 142.48
N GLN A 355 48.12 -110.41 141.16
CA GLN A 355 48.85 -111.53 140.54
C GLN A 355 50.36 -111.26 140.46
N LEU A 356 50.76 -109.99 140.34
CA LEU A 356 52.17 -109.61 140.16
C LEU A 356 53.00 -109.71 141.45
N ASP A 357 52.39 -109.54 142.63
CA ASP A 357 53.08 -109.63 143.92
C ASP A 357 53.45 -111.07 144.31
N TYR A 358 52.67 -112.07 143.87
CA TYR A 358 52.97 -113.49 144.15
C TYR A 358 54.24 -113.98 143.44
N THR A 359 54.50 -113.53 142.21
CA THR A 359 55.62 -114.02 141.39
C THR A 359 56.98 -113.43 141.79
N LYS A 360 57.01 -112.25 142.42
CA LYS A 360 58.26 -111.61 142.85
C LYS A 360 58.92 -112.29 144.05
N GLN A 361 58.15 -113.00 144.89
CA GLN A 361 58.67 -113.65 146.09
C GLN A 361 59.46 -114.94 145.78
N GLU A 362 59.02 -115.75 144.81
CA GLU A 362 59.67 -117.02 144.44
C GLU A 362 61.04 -116.86 143.77
N LEU A 363 61.29 -115.75 143.07
CA LEU A 363 62.50 -115.57 142.26
C LEU A 363 63.74 -115.16 143.10
N ALA A 364 63.52 -114.59 144.30
CA ALA A 364 64.59 -114.09 145.16
C ALA A 364 65.34 -115.20 145.94
N ASP A 365 64.71 -116.35 146.15
CA ASP A 365 65.28 -117.44 146.95
C ASP A 365 66.24 -118.35 146.16
N MET A 366 66.06 -118.49 144.83
CA MET A 366 66.92 -119.33 143.99
C MET A 366 68.31 -118.73 143.72
N ALA A 367 68.46 -117.41 143.73
CA ALA A 367 69.71 -116.75 143.37
C ALA A 367 70.82 -116.87 144.44
N LYS A 368 70.47 -117.17 145.70
CA LYS A 368 71.45 -117.26 146.81
C LYS A 368 72.12 -118.63 146.96
N GLN A 369 71.63 -119.68 146.29
CA GLN A 369 72.12 -121.05 146.50
C GLN A 369 73.28 -121.49 145.58
N LEU A 370 73.61 -120.75 144.52
CA LEU A 370 74.51 -121.26 143.48
C LEU A 370 75.98 -120.78 143.58
N ASP A 371 76.27 -119.72 144.35
CA ASP A 371 77.61 -119.08 144.41
C ASP A 371 78.65 -119.84 145.27
N SER A 372 78.36 -121.01 145.84
CA SER A 372 79.15 -121.59 146.95
C SER A 372 79.79 -122.99 146.76
N LEU A 373 80.11 -123.48 145.54
CA LEU A 373 80.70 -124.84 145.36
C LEU A 373 81.89 -124.92 144.36
N ASP A 374 82.94 -125.68 144.71
CA ASP A 374 84.31 -125.75 144.08
C ASP A 374 84.79 -127.22 143.84
N PHE A 375 85.33 -127.60 142.65
CA PHE A 375 85.72 -128.99 142.31
C PHE A 375 86.82 -129.20 141.21
N THR A 376 88.12 -129.09 141.54
CA THR A 376 89.20 -129.71 140.73
C THR A 376 90.31 -130.40 141.56
N LYS A 377 90.13 -131.70 141.89
CA LYS A 377 91.12 -132.81 141.86
C LYS A 377 90.34 -134.15 141.80
N PHE A 378 90.81 -135.13 141.01
CA PHE A 378 90.28 -136.49 140.74
C PHE A 378 89.25 -136.64 139.59
N VAL A 379 89.29 -137.56 138.59
CA VAL A 379 90.26 -138.41 137.83
C VAL A 379 89.50 -138.86 136.54
N THR A 380 90.23 -139.22 135.48
CA THR A 380 89.90 -139.08 134.05
C THR A 380 88.87 -140.07 133.46
N GLY A 381 87.89 -139.51 132.73
CA GLY A 381 87.24 -140.12 131.56
C GLY A 381 87.06 -141.64 131.55
N ASP A 382 86.24 -142.17 132.45
CA ASP A 382 85.33 -143.28 132.17
C ASP A 382 84.39 -143.53 133.36
N GLN A 383 83.18 -143.98 133.02
CA GLN A 383 82.12 -144.46 133.92
C GLN A 383 81.33 -143.33 134.59
N PHE A 384 80.43 -142.67 133.86
CA PHE A 384 79.12 -143.27 133.54
C PHE A 384 78.56 -144.00 134.76
N LYS A 385 77.98 -143.23 135.68
CA LYS A 385 76.62 -143.51 136.11
C LYS A 385 76.02 -142.26 136.76
N GLU A 386 74.93 -141.89 136.12
CA GLU A 386 73.77 -141.24 136.69
C GLU A 386 73.70 -139.71 136.63
N ALA A 387 72.73 -139.33 135.80
CA ALA A 387 71.84 -138.19 135.96
C ALA A 387 72.28 -136.88 135.29
N MET A 388 71.69 -136.71 134.11
CA MET A 388 71.07 -135.44 133.69
C MET A 388 72.00 -134.41 133.07
N ALA A 389 72.41 -134.74 131.85
CA ALA A 389 72.77 -133.75 130.86
C ALA A 389 71.61 -132.76 130.59
N LYS A 390 71.93 -131.49 130.79
CA LYS A 390 71.72 -130.38 129.84
C LYS A 390 70.29 -129.85 129.65
N LYS A 391 70.01 -128.74 130.33
CA LYS A 391 69.18 -127.65 129.79
C LYS A 391 69.74 -126.30 130.20
N ALA A 392 70.12 -125.50 129.19
CA ALA A 392 69.85 -124.07 129.05
C ALA A 392 70.99 -123.36 128.30
N SER A 393 70.86 -123.30 126.98
CA SER A 393 71.26 -122.11 126.24
C SER A 393 70.41 -122.00 124.97
N GLY A 394 69.68 -120.89 124.87
CA GLY A 394 69.32 -120.28 123.60
C GLY A 394 68.04 -120.79 122.93
N LEU A 395 66.91 -120.14 123.23
CA LEU A 395 65.85 -119.95 122.24
C LEU A 395 65.23 -118.55 122.40
N LYS A 396 65.50 -117.68 121.44
CA LYS A 396 64.79 -116.41 121.23
C LYS A 396 63.69 -116.66 120.19
N VAL A 397 62.43 -116.42 120.57
CA VAL A 397 61.28 -116.22 119.66
C VAL A 397 60.39 -115.17 120.34
N ARG A 398 60.40 -113.90 119.95
CA ARG A 398 59.72 -113.25 118.81
C ARG A 398 58.18 -113.39 118.87
N GLY A 399 57.48 -112.43 119.49
CA GLY A 399 56.11 -112.05 119.08
C GLY A 399 56.24 -110.96 118.00
N LEU A 400 55.69 -111.01 116.78
CA LEU A 400 54.35 -111.44 116.31
C LEU A 400 53.28 -110.73 117.17
N ARG A 401 52.87 -109.49 116.86
CA ARG A 401 52.05 -109.08 115.70
C ARG A 401 50.97 -110.13 115.39
N GLY A 402 49.80 -109.89 115.99
CA GLY A 402 48.49 -110.49 115.72
C GLY A 402 47.51 -109.94 116.76
N ASP A 403 46.25 -109.64 116.51
CA ASP A 403 45.41 -109.61 115.30
C ASP A 403 44.08 -108.92 115.69
N TYR A 404 43.20 -108.75 114.69
CA TYR A 404 41.75 -108.50 114.75
C TYR A 404 41.24 -107.04 114.85
N VAL A 405 40.14 -106.59 114.24
CA VAL A 405 39.35 -106.87 113.01
C VAL A 405 38.13 -105.90 113.07
N MET A 406 37.63 -105.49 111.90
CA MET A 406 36.30 -104.91 111.57
C MET A 406 35.95 -103.44 111.92
N ALA A 407 35.44 -102.81 110.84
CA ALA A 407 34.25 -101.94 110.72
C ALA A 407 34.42 -100.40 110.64
N VAL A 408 34.05 -99.91 109.44
CA VAL A 408 33.02 -98.88 109.18
C VAL A 408 33.43 -97.39 109.29
N ASP A 409 33.54 -96.82 108.09
CA ASP A 409 32.83 -95.63 107.58
C ASP A 409 33.38 -94.20 107.73
N THR A 410 33.11 -93.51 106.63
CA THR A 410 33.35 -92.16 106.08
C THR A 410 33.83 -91.02 106.98
N THR A 411 34.78 -90.24 106.44
CA THR A 411 34.55 -88.91 105.84
C THR A 411 35.85 -88.30 105.27
N THR A 412 35.71 -87.58 104.15
CA THR A 412 36.42 -86.38 103.66
C THR A 412 37.94 -86.22 103.95
N SER A 413 38.75 -85.77 102.99
CA SER A 413 38.87 -84.35 102.62
C SER A 413 39.86 -84.17 101.46
N ASN A 414 39.85 -82.95 100.91
CA ASN A 414 40.91 -82.29 100.12
C ASN A 414 40.99 -82.56 98.62
N ILE A 415 41.37 -81.60 97.78
CA ILE A 415 41.39 -80.11 97.73
C ILE A 415 41.95 -79.82 96.31
N ASP A 416 41.80 -78.57 95.83
CA ASP A 416 42.43 -77.99 94.64
C ASP A 416 41.84 -78.43 93.29
N GLY A 417 41.55 -77.54 92.36
CA GLY A 417 42.17 -76.24 92.09
C GLY A 417 42.45 -76.22 90.59
N THR A 418 41.79 -75.30 89.90
CA THR A 418 41.94 -74.95 88.47
C THR A 418 43.43 -74.64 88.09
N PRO A 419 43.87 -74.44 86.82
CA PRO A 419 43.12 -74.03 85.61
C PRO A 419 43.62 -74.54 84.21
N ALA A 420 42.97 -74.03 83.16
CA ALA A 420 43.47 -73.75 81.80
C ALA A 420 43.43 -74.83 80.69
N GLY A 421 42.55 -74.60 79.70
CA GLY A 421 42.95 -74.37 78.30
C GLY A 421 43.15 -75.57 77.35
N ASN A 422 42.47 -75.49 76.20
CA ASN A 422 42.70 -76.19 74.91
C ASN A 422 42.37 -77.69 74.90
N GLY A 423 41.62 -78.28 73.97
CA GLY A 423 41.34 -77.94 72.58
C GLY A 423 41.61 -79.19 71.72
N SER A 424 40.72 -79.45 70.75
CA SER A 424 40.93 -80.28 69.54
C SER A 424 40.35 -81.71 69.48
N GLY A 425 39.66 -81.96 68.36
CA GLY A 425 39.48 -83.27 67.72
C GLY A 425 38.04 -83.55 67.24
N LEU A 426 37.52 -82.91 66.16
CA LEU A 426 37.56 -83.33 64.72
C LEU A 426 36.55 -84.47 64.40
N ILE A 427 35.71 -84.45 63.35
CA ILE A 427 35.90 -84.40 61.86
C ILE A 427 34.54 -83.90 61.23
N ASP A 428 34.40 -82.92 60.31
CA ASP A 428 34.57 -82.80 58.81
C ASP A 428 33.93 -83.94 57.95
N SER A 429 33.29 -83.82 56.76
CA SER A 429 33.34 -82.89 55.60
C SER A 429 32.18 -83.15 54.57
N THR A 430 31.75 -82.11 53.82
CA THR A 430 31.38 -82.02 52.35
C THR A 430 30.52 -83.12 51.62
N VAL A 431 29.60 -82.92 50.63
CA VAL A 431 29.43 -81.96 49.51
C VAL A 431 28.12 -82.23 48.69
N LEU A 432 27.65 -81.21 47.93
CA LEU A 432 26.76 -81.22 46.71
C LEU A 432 25.24 -81.53 46.80
N ALA A 433 24.39 -80.50 46.60
CA ALA A 433 23.20 -80.50 45.69
C ALA A 433 22.21 -79.30 45.84
N GLY A 434 22.52 -78.24 46.59
CA GLY A 434 21.59 -77.10 46.78
C GLY A 434 21.85 -75.84 45.94
N VAL A 435 22.98 -75.78 45.22
CA VAL A 435 23.44 -74.62 44.44
C VAL A 435 22.62 -74.39 43.15
N MET A 436 21.58 -75.19 42.89
CA MET A 436 20.71 -75.05 41.71
C MET A 436 19.37 -74.35 41.95
N GLN A 437 19.02 -73.96 43.19
CA GLN A 437 17.82 -73.12 43.42
C GLN A 437 18.15 -71.62 43.48
N THR A 438 19.44 -71.27 43.57
CA THR A 438 19.94 -69.89 43.46
C THR A 438 19.95 -69.37 42.01
N ILE A 439 19.56 -70.20 41.02
CA ILE A 439 19.37 -69.79 39.60
C ILE A 439 17.89 -69.58 39.26
N SER A 440 16.95 -70.23 39.95
CA SER A 440 15.52 -69.92 39.79
C SER A 440 15.16 -68.57 40.41
N ASP A 441 15.90 -68.15 41.45
CA ASP A 441 15.82 -66.82 42.05
C ASP A 441 16.39 -65.70 41.17
N ALA A 442 16.93 -66.02 39.99
CA ALA A 442 17.52 -65.03 39.07
C ALA A 442 16.64 -64.62 37.88
N ILE A 443 15.47 -65.25 37.61
CA ILE A 443 14.71 -64.97 36.36
C ILE A 443 13.23 -64.57 36.53
N LEU A 444 12.57 -64.79 37.68
CA LEU A 444 11.14 -64.42 37.84
C LEU A 444 10.78 -63.67 39.14
N GLY A 445 11.76 -63.25 39.94
CA GLY A 445 11.50 -62.66 41.27
C GLY A 445 11.66 -61.14 41.39
N LYS A 446 12.15 -60.45 40.34
CA LYS A 446 12.33 -58.98 40.38
C LYS A 446 11.92 -58.38 39.03
N ASN A 447 10.86 -57.56 39.07
CA ASN A 447 10.19 -56.84 37.98
C ASN A 447 8.96 -57.50 37.34
N HIS A 448 8.03 -58.01 38.14
CA HIS A 448 6.65 -58.17 37.68
C HIS A 448 5.76 -57.14 38.36
N TYR A 449 5.57 -55.98 37.72
CA TYR A 449 4.26 -55.33 37.81
C TYR A 449 3.25 -56.38 37.31
N THR A 450 2.20 -56.67 38.10
CA THR A 450 1.09 -57.48 37.63
C THR A 450 0.50 -56.84 36.36
N LYS A 451 -0.13 -57.62 35.47
CA LYS A 451 -0.76 -57.07 34.26
C LYS A 451 -1.67 -55.87 34.59
N ALA A 452 -2.37 -55.94 35.73
CA ALA A 452 -3.21 -54.85 36.23
C ALA A 452 -2.41 -53.60 36.67
N GLU A 453 -1.24 -53.76 37.28
CA GLU A 453 -0.37 -52.64 37.65
C GLU A 453 0.29 -52.00 36.42
N VAL A 454 0.70 -52.81 35.43
CA VAL A 454 1.17 -52.29 34.13
C VAL A 454 0.04 -51.56 33.41
N ASP A 455 -1.16 -52.12 33.36
CA ASP A 455 -2.32 -51.50 32.72
C ASP A 455 -2.71 -50.18 33.41
N ASN A 456 -2.59 -50.09 34.74
CA ASN A 456 -2.85 -48.86 35.49
C ASN A 456 -1.75 -47.80 35.31
N LEU A 457 -0.47 -48.19 35.27
CA LEU A 457 0.63 -47.28 34.93
C LEU A 457 0.51 -46.78 33.50
N LEU A 458 0.21 -47.68 32.55
CA LEU A 458 0.02 -47.35 31.13
C LEU A 458 -1.21 -46.46 30.93
N LYS A 459 -2.28 -46.68 31.70
CA LYS A 459 -3.47 -45.81 31.72
C LYS A 459 -3.15 -44.43 32.30
N GLY A 460 -2.42 -44.34 33.42
CA GLY A 460 -1.99 -43.06 33.99
C GLY A 460 -1.11 -42.25 33.03
N VAL A 461 -0.19 -42.93 32.34
CA VAL A 461 0.65 -42.32 31.29
C VAL A 461 -0.19 -41.90 30.07
N LYS A 462 -1.17 -42.72 29.66
CA LYS A 462 -2.07 -42.41 28.54
C LYS A 462 -3.01 -41.24 28.85
N ASP A 463 -3.55 -41.18 30.06
CA ASP A 463 -4.42 -40.09 30.54
C ASP A 463 -3.65 -38.77 30.66
N GLN A 464 -2.35 -38.81 30.97
CA GLN A 464 -1.47 -37.64 30.94
C GLN A 464 -1.02 -37.24 29.53
N LEU A 465 -0.85 -38.19 28.61
CA LEU A 465 -0.44 -37.93 27.22
C LEU A 465 -1.60 -37.48 26.32
N GLN A 466 -2.83 -37.93 26.58
CA GLN A 466 -4.01 -37.59 25.78
C GLN A 466 -4.27 -36.08 25.64
N PRO A 467 -4.26 -35.26 26.70
CA PRO A 467 -4.44 -33.81 26.57
C PRO A 467 -3.29 -33.13 25.84
N LEU A 468 -2.05 -33.66 25.96
CA LEU A 468 -0.89 -33.16 25.22
C LEU A 468 -1.00 -33.48 23.72
N ILE A 469 -1.54 -34.65 23.37
CA ILE A 469 -1.79 -35.05 21.98
C ILE A 469 -2.89 -34.18 21.36
N GLU A 470 -3.96 -33.88 22.11
CA GLU A 470 -5.03 -32.97 21.68
C GLU A 470 -4.50 -31.54 21.49
N GLN A 471 -3.70 -31.05 22.44
CA GLN A 471 -3.03 -29.74 22.32
C GLN A 471 -2.10 -29.66 21.10
N ILE A 472 -1.39 -30.74 20.75
CA ILE A 472 -0.59 -30.82 19.52
C ILE A 472 -1.49 -30.75 18.27
N GLY A 473 -2.66 -31.40 18.28
CA GLY A 473 -3.64 -31.34 17.20
C GLY A 473 -4.21 -29.94 16.98
N ASP A 474 -4.52 -29.24 18.07
CA ASP A 474 -5.00 -27.85 18.03
C ASP A 474 -3.91 -26.91 17.49
N LEU A 475 -2.68 -27.06 17.96
CA LEU A 475 -1.53 -26.28 17.47
C LEU A 475 -1.23 -26.55 15.99
N GLN A 476 -1.41 -27.78 15.51
CA GLN A 476 -1.28 -28.10 14.08
C GLN A 476 -2.38 -27.43 13.23
N THR A 477 -3.60 -27.39 13.76
CA THR A 477 -4.73 -26.71 13.10
C THR A 477 -4.51 -25.19 13.05
N GLU A 478 -4.07 -24.59 14.16
CA GLU A 478 -3.72 -23.18 14.23
C GLU A 478 -2.58 -22.83 13.28
N ASN A 479 -1.54 -23.65 13.20
CA ASN A 479 -0.41 -23.46 12.29
C ASN A 479 -0.84 -23.52 10.80
N ASN A 480 -1.77 -24.41 10.45
CA ASN A 480 -2.34 -24.45 9.11
C ASN A 480 -3.17 -23.19 8.79
N ASN A 481 -3.93 -22.69 9.76
CA ASN A 481 -4.67 -21.43 9.60
C ASN A 481 -3.73 -20.24 9.42
N LEU A 482 -2.66 -20.15 10.22
CA LEU A 482 -1.63 -19.12 10.09
C LEU A 482 -0.92 -19.16 8.74
N LYS A 483 -0.63 -20.35 8.19
CA LYS A 483 -0.08 -20.49 6.82
C LYS A 483 -1.03 -19.97 5.75
N ASN A 484 -2.34 -20.22 5.89
CA ASN A 484 -3.34 -19.72 4.97
C ASN A 484 -3.44 -18.18 5.03
N VAL A 485 -3.48 -17.61 6.24
CA VAL A 485 -3.46 -16.16 6.44
C VAL A 485 -2.20 -15.53 5.85
N ASN A 486 -1.03 -16.13 6.06
CA ASN A 486 0.22 -15.63 5.50
C ASN A 486 0.23 -15.65 3.96
N THR A 487 -0.36 -16.67 3.36
CA THR A 487 -0.53 -16.76 1.89
C THR A 487 -1.44 -15.64 1.36
N GLN A 488 -2.53 -15.35 2.07
CA GLN A 488 -3.44 -14.24 1.71
C GLN A 488 -2.76 -12.87 1.84
N LEU A 489 -1.99 -12.66 2.90
CA LEU A 489 -1.22 -11.42 3.10
C LEU A 489 -0.16 -11.23 2.02
N GLN A 490 0.52 -12.30 1.59
CA GLN A 490 1.47 -12.24 0.47
C GLN A 490 0.77 -11.83 -0.84
N GLN A 491 -0.39 -12.41 -1.15
CA GLN A 491 -1.17 -12.02 -2.34
C GLN A 491 -1.64 -10.56 -2.28
N GLN A 492 -2.07 -10.08 -1.11
CA GLN A 492 -2.45 -8.68 -0.93
C GLN A 492 -1.24 -7.74 -1.12
N ASN A 493 -0.09 -8.11 -0.57
CA ASN A 493 1.14 -7.33 -0.72
C ASN A 493 1.60 -7.25 -2.18
N ASP A 494 1.54 -8.36 -2.93
CA ASP A 494 1.87 -8.39 -4.36
C ASP A 494 0.92 -7.50 -5.18
N ASN A 495 -0.36 -7.48 -4.82
CA ASN A 495 -1.34 -6.61 -5.46
C ASN A 495 -1.10 -5.13 -5.15
N LEU A 496 -0.78 -4.80 -3.90
CA LEU A 496 -0.42 -3.43 -3.51
C LEU A 496 0.85 -2.96 -4.22
N GLN A 497 1.88 -3.80 -4.32
CA GLN A 497 3.09 -3.48 -5.07
C GLN A 497 2.79 -3.18 -6.54
N LYS A 498 1.97 -4.00 -7.20
CA LYS A 498 1.55 -3.72 -8.59
C LYS A 498 0.81 -2.39 -8.72
N GLN A 499 -0.06 -2.05 -7.78
CA GLN A 499 -0.76 -0.77 -7.78
C GLN A 499 0.18 0.42 -7.56
N VAL A 500 1.13 0.31 -6.62
CA VAL A 500 2.15 1.33 -6.38
C VAL A 500 3.03 1.54 -7.61
N THR A 501 3.44 0.47 -8.30
CA THR A 501 4.20 0.57 -9.55
C THR A 501 3.42 1.32 -10.62
N LYS A 502 2.10 1.09 -10.76
CA LYS A 502 1.26 1.85 -11.69
C LYS A 502 1.12 3.33 -11.33
N LEU A 503 1.12 3.66 -10.04
CA LEU A 503 1.02 5.06 -9.57
C LEU A 503 2.36 5.80 -9.60
N THR A 504 3.47 5.10 -9.80
CA THR A 504 4.80 5.71 -9.89
C THR A 504 4.95 6.38 -11.25
N PRO A 505 5.28 7.69 -11.32
CA PRO A 505 5.45 8.38 -12.59
C PRO A 505 6.57 7.77 -13.43
N VAL A 506 6.30 7.51 -14.71
CA VAL A 506 7.27 7.01 -15.67
C VAL A 506 7.64 8.13 -16.64
N HIS A 507 8.94 8.37 -16.81
CA HIS A 507 9.45 9.37 -17.75
C HIS A 507 9.68 8.74 -19.13
N VAL A 508 9.31 9.44 -20.20
CA VAL A 508 9.52 9.02 -21.58
C VAL A 508 10.09 10.16 -22.41
N THR A 509 10.92 9.81 -23.41
CA THR A 509 11.63 10.79 -24.24
C THR A 509 10.80 11.34 -25.41
N SER A 510 9.60 10.81 -25.65
CA SER A 510 8.72 11.27 -26.72
C SER A 510 7.25 10.94 -26.42
N GLU A 511 6.33 11.74 -26.95
CA GLU A 511 4.88 11.50 -26.82
C GLU A 511 4.45 10.15 -27.43
N ALA A 512 5.14 9.70 -28.48
CA ALA A 512 4.89 8.41 -29.13
C ALA A 512 5.17 7.20 -28.22
N ASP A 513 5.95 7.38 -27.15
CA ASP A 513 6.28 6.33 -26.19
C ASP A 513 5.31 6.27 -25.01
N VAL A 514 4.42 7.26 -24.84
CA VAL A 514 3.41 7.29 -23.78
C VAL A 514 2.46 6.09 -23.88
N ALA A 515 2.00 5.77 -25.10
CA ALA A 515 1.07 4.67 -25.35
C ALA A 515 1.68 3.27 -25.10
N LYS A 516 2.99 3.18 -24.87
CA LYS A 516 3.69 1.91 -24.58
C LYS A 516 3.85 1.65 -23.07
N GLN A 517 3.51 2.61 -22.21
CA GLN A 517 3.66 2.48 -20.76
C GLN A 517 2.35 2.05 -20.09
N ASP A 518 2.44 1.13 -19.12
CA ASP A 518 1.29 0.69 -18.28
C ASP A 518 1.22 1.49 -16.95
N ALA A 519 1.78 2.70 -16.94
CA ALA A 519 1.79 3.60 -15.78
C ALA A 519 0.64 4.63 -15.87
N PHE A 520 0.13 5.03 -14.70
CA PHE A 520 -0.96 6.00 -14.59
C PHE A 520 -0.48 7.43 -14.88
N TRP A 521 0.74 7.75 -14.45
CA TRP A 521 1.39 9.02 -14.73
C TRP A 521 2.57 8.77 -15.65
N VAL A 522 2.54 9.36 -16.85
CA VAL A 522 3.67 9.36 -17.78
C VAL A 522 4.07 10.80 -18.04
N ILE A 523 5.34 11.12 -17.79
CA ILE A 523 5.92 12.45 -17.97
C ILE A 523 6.77 12.42 -19.23
N VAL A 524 6.55 13.34 -20.16
CA VAL A 524 7.37 13.47 -21.36
C VAL A 524 8.47 14.49 -21.07
N ASP A 525 9.74 14.11 -21.26
CA ASP A 525 10.91 14.94 -20.92
C ASP A 525 11.24 16.03 -21.96
N ASP A 526 10.23 16.67 -22.56
CA ASP A 526 10.40 17.65 -23.66
C ASP A 526 10.74 19.09 -23.23
#